data_AF-A0A7V9UEE0-F1
#
_entry.id   AF-A0A7V9UEE0-F1
#
_cell.length_a   1.000
_cell.length_b   1.000
_cell.length_c   1.000
_cell.angle_alpha   90.00
_cell.angle_beta   90.00
_cell.angle_gamma   90.00
#
_symmetry.space_group_name_H-M   'P 1'
#
loop_
_entity.id
_entity.type
_entity.pdbx_description
1 polymer ?
#
loop_
_entity_poly.entity_id
_entity_poly.type
_entity_poly.pdbx_seq_one_letter_code
_entity_poly.pdbx_strand_id
1 'polypeptide(L)'
;MQIVLGLIIGLLMGAGIGYVIRKTQAEKEAGSAEVRAKTVLQDAERQAEATRREALVEAKDEIFRMRSEAEAEVKRRAAEIDKKEDRIAQRETTLDQRSTTLDRKEQTIEGKEEEIQRVRRELEELAGRARSELERVANMTSGDAKQALIEEIEDEAKRDAMVIVRDIEAKAREEGDKRARKIISIAMQR
;
A
#
# COMPACT_ATOMS: atom_id res chain seq x y z
N MET A 1 89.06 -90.78 40.01
CA MET A 1 88.22 -91.08 38.83
C MET A 1 86.72 -91.02 39.14
N GLN A 2 86.23 -91.65 40.23
CA GLN A 2 84.79 -91.64 40.59
C GLN A 2 84.21 -90.24 40.90
N ILE A 3 84.96 -89.37 41.58
CA ILE A 3 84.53 -87.99 41.91
C ILE A 3 84.31 -87.14 40.64
N VAL A 4 85.19 -87.30 39.64
CA VAL A 4 85.10 -86.57 38.36
C VAL A 4 83.88 -87.03 37.55
N LEU A 5 83.59 -88.33 37.54
CA LEU A 5 82.41 -88.88 36.87
C LEU A 5 81.10 -88.38 37.51
N GLY A 6 81.06 -88.33 38.85
CA GLY A 6 79.92 -87.80 39.60
C GLY A 6 79.66 -86.32 39.33
N LEU A 7 80.71 -85.50 39.21
CA LEU A 7 80.62 -84.08 38.85
C LEU A 7 80.04 -83.88 37.44
N ILE A 8 80.49 -84.68 36.46
CA ILE A 8 79.98 -84.60 35.08
C ILE A 8 78.50 -84.97 35.03
N ILE A 9 78.11 -86.06 35.70
CA ILE A 9 76.70 -86.49 35.76
C ILE A 9 75.83 -85.45 36.48
N GLY A 10 76.31 -84.86 37.58
CA GLY A 10 75.62 -83.80 38.29
C GLY A 10 75.44 -82.53 37.45
N LEU A 11 76.46 -82.15 36.67
CA LEU A 11 76.40 -80.99 35.79
C LEU A 11 75.47 -81.21 34.60
N LEU A 12 75.47 -82.42 34.01
CA LEU A 12 74.54 -82.79 32.94
C LEU A 12 73.08 -82.84 33.45
N MET A 13 72.83 -83.42 34.64
CA MET A 13 71.49 -83.40 35.24
C MET A 13 71.04 -81.98 35.60
N GLY A 14 71.93 -81.17 36.19
CA GLY A 14 71.64 -79.77 36.50
C GLY A 14 71.33 -78.94 35.26
N ALA A 15 72.08 -79.12 34.18
CA ALA A 15 71.83 -78.47 32.90
C ALA A 15 70.52 -78.94 32.25
N GLY A 16 70.19 -80.23 32.33
CA GLY A 16 68.93 -80.79 31.84
C GLY A 16 67.71 -80.23 32.58
N ILE A 17 67.75 -80.22 33.91
CA ILE A 17 66.69 -79.65 34.75
C ILE A 17 66.57 -78.13 34.52
N GLY A 18 67.71 -77.42 34.46
CA GLY A 18 67.75 -75.98 34.18
C GLY A 18 67.16 -75.63 32.80
N TYR A 19 67.44 -76.44 31.77
CA TYR A 19 66.88 -76.27 30.43
C TYR A 19 65.36 -76.48 30.42
N VAL A 20 64.85 -77.51 31.09
CA VAL A 20 63.40 -77.77 31.19
C VAL A 20 62.68 -76.65 31.94
N ILE A 21 63.24 -76.17 33.05
CA ILE A 21 62.68 -75.03 33.81
C ILE A 21 62.69 -73.75 32.96
N ARG A 22 63.78 -73.46 32.23
CA ARG A 22 63.87 -72.30 31.36
C ARG A 22 62.89 -72.38 30.19
N LYS A 23 62.77 -73.55 29.56
CA LYS A 23 61.85 -73.80 28.45
C LYS A 23 60.40 -73.61 28.89
N THR A 24 60.01 -74.19 30.03
CA THR A 24 58.64 -74.06 30.56
C THR A 24 58.30 -72.64 31.02
N GLN A 25 59.26 -71.88 31.56
CA GLN A 25 59.06 -70.45 31.86
C GLN A 25 58.90 -69.62 30.59
N ALA A 26 59.74 -69.84 29.58
CA ALA A 26 59.65 -69.13 28.30
C ALA A 26 58.33 -69.43 27.57
N GLU A 27 57.87 -70.69 27.57
CA GLU A 27 56.58 -71.09 26.99
C GLU A 27 55.40 -70.47 27.76
N LYS A 28 55.46 -70.40 29.10
CA LYS A 28 54.45 -69.73 29.92
C LYS A 28 54.42 -68.22 29.68
N GLU A 29 55.58 -67.57 29.60
CA GLU A 29 55.67 -66.14 29.30
C GLU A 29 55.15 -65.83 27.91
N ALA A 30 55.53 -66.61 26.89
CA ALA A 30 55.03 -66.48 25.52
C ALA A 30 53.51 -66.68 25.46
N GLY A 31 52.98 -67.74 26.09
CA GLY A 31 51.55 -67.97 26.16
C GLY A 31 50.81 -66.85 26.90
N SER A 32 51.39 -66.32 27.98
CA SER A 32 50.81 -65.17 28.71
C SER A 32 50.83 -63.87 27.89
N ALA A 33 51.84 -63.68 27.03
CA ALA A 33 51.94 -62.54 26.14
C ALA A 33 50.91 -62.62 25.01
N GLU A 34 50.73 -63.81 24.44
CA GLU A 34 49.71 -64.08 23.41
C GLU A 34 48.29 -63.88 23.95
N VAL A 35 47.99 -64.40 25.14
CA VAL A 35 46.70 -64.18 25.80
C VAL A 35 46.45 -62.70 26.06
N ARG A 36 47.46 -61.97 26.58
CA ARG A 36 47.34 -60.51 26.79
C ARG A 36 47.12 -59.76 25.49
N ALA A 37 47.86 -60.07 24.44
CA ALA A 37 47.69 -59.45 23.13
C ALA A 37 46.28 -59.69 22.57
N LYS A 38 45.77 -60.92 22.70
CA LYS A 38 44.40 -61.27 22.29
C LYS A 38 43.34 -60.51 23.09
N THR A 39 43.51 -60.39 24.41
CA THR A 39 42.60 -59.61 25.26
C THR A 39 42.61 -58.13 24.86
N VAL A 40 43.78 -57.53 24.64
CA VAL A 40 43.89 -56.13 24.22
C VAL A 40 43.21 -55.90 22.87
N LEU A 41 43.40 -56.79 21.89
CA LEU A 41 42.72 -56.71 20.59
C LEU A 41 41.21 -56.84 20.74
N GLN A 42 40.74 -57.80 21.53
CA GLN A 42 39.32 -58.01 21.77
C GLN A 42 38.66 -56.83 22.48
N ASP A 43 39.34 -56.23 23.46
CA ASP A 43 38.84 -55.06 24.17
C ASP A 43 38.85 -53.82 23.27
N ALA A 44 39.87 -53.66 22.41
CA ALA A 44 39.92 -52.60 21.40
C ALA A 44 38.79 -52.74 20.37
N GLU A 45 38.50 -53.96 19.90
CA GLU A 45 37.37 -54.23 19.01
C GLU A 45 36.03 -53.90 19.67
N ARG A 46 35.83 -54.31 20.93
CA ARG A 46 34.62 -54.00 21.69
C ARG A 46 34.44 -52.50 21.91
N GLN A 47 35.52 -51.79 22.24
CA GLN A 47 35.48 -50.34 22.40
C GLN A 47 35.17 -49.64 21.08
N ALA A 48 35.82 -50.04 19.99
CA ALA A 48 35.54 -49.50 18.66
C ALA A 48 34.09 -49.74 18.23
N GLU A 49 33.54 -50.93 18.51
CA GLU A 49 32.14 -51.22 18.25
C GLU A 49 31.19 -50.39 19.12
N ALA A 50 31.51 -50.21 20.41
CA ALA A 50 30.74 -49.36 21.31
C ALA A 50 30.73 -47.89 20.85
N THR A 51 31.90 -47.30 20.56
CA THR A 51 32.01 -45.93 20.05
C THR A 51 31.26 -45.77 18.72
N ARG A 52 31.35 -46.76 17.83
CA ARG A 52 30.60 -46.72 16.55
C ARG A 52 29.10 -46.75 16.78
N ARG A 53 28.62 -47.58 17.70
CA ARG A 53 27.19 -47.65 18.04
C ARG A 53 26.71 -46.34 18.67
N GLU A 54 27.47 -45.77 19.59
CA GLU A 54 27.17 -44.49 20.23
C GLU A 54 27.10 -43.35 19.20
N ALA A 55 28.11 -43.22 18.34
CA ALA A 55 28.11 -42.22 17.27
C ALA A 55 26.94 -42.38 16.30
N LEU A 56 26.51 -43.63 16.01
CA LEU A 56 25.33 -43.88 15.18
C LEU A 56 24.03 -43.51 15.87
N VAL A 57 23.93 -43.66 17.20
CA VAL A 57 22.76 -43.22 17.97
C VAL A 57 22.71 -41.71 18.01
N GLU A 58 23.81 -41.05 18.33
CA GLU A 58 23.90 -39.58 18.36
C GLU A 58 23.57 -38.98 16.99
N ALA A 59 24.10 -39.55 15.91
CA ALA A 59 23.77 -39.10 14.56
C ALA A 59 22.28 -39.28 14.22
N LYS A 60 21.65 -40.37 14.68
CA LYS A 60 20.20 -40.59 14.49
C LYS A 60 19.37 -39.60 15.29
N ASP A 61 19.75 -39.33 16.53
CA ASP A 61 19.07 -38.36 17.38
C ASP A 61 19.18 -36.95 16.79
N GLU A 62 20.35 -36.57 16.27
CA GLU A 62 20.56 -35.29 15.58
C GLU A 62 19.69 -35.18 14.32
N ILE A 63 19.66 -36.22 13.49
CA ILE A 63 18.81 -36.26 12.29
C ILE A 63 17.33 -36.15 12.68
N PHE A 64 16.91 -36.84 13.73
CA PHE A 64 15.54 -36.77 14.21
C PHE A 64 15.19 -35.37 14.72
N ARG A 65 16.08 -34.75 15.49
CA ARG A 65 15.92 -33.37 15.97
C ARG A 65 15.81 -32.38 14.81
N MET A 66 16.77 -32.40 13.89
CA MET A 66 16.75 -31.54 12.70
C MET A 66 15.47 -31.71 11.89
N ARG A 67 15.02 -32.95 11.71
CA ARG A 67 13.76 -33.24 11.01
C ARG A 67 12.55 -32.68 11.77
N SER A 68 12.48 -32.86 13.08
CA SER A 68 11.40 -32.32 13.90
C SER A 68 11.36 -30.79 13.88
N GLU A 69 12.52 -30.13 13.90
CA GLU A 69 12.62 -28.68 13.80
C GLU A 69 12.17 -28.18 12.42
N ALA A 70 12.61 -28.85 11.36
CA ALA A 70 12.19 -28.55 9.99
C ALA A 70 10.67 -28.72 9.81
N GLU A 71 10.09 -29.83 10.30
CA GLU A 71 8.64 -30.07 10.25
C GLU A 71 7.86 -29.00 11.05
N ALA A 72 8.37 -28.59 12.22
CA ALA A 72 7.77 -27.52 13.01
C ALA A 72 7.85 -26.15 12.32
N GLU A 73 8.96 -25.84 11.65
CA GLU A 73 9.11 -24.60 10.88
C GLU A 73 8.20 -24.59 9.65
N VAL A 74 8.11 -25.69 8.90
CA VAL A 74 7.19 -25.83 7.77
C VAL A 74 5.74 -25.61 8.22
N LYS A 75 5.34 -26.24 9.34
CA LYS A 75 3.98 -26.05 9.89
C LYS A 75 3.72 -24.60 10.31
N ARG A 76 4.71 -23.93 10.89
CA ARG A 76 4.60 -22.51 11.27
C ARG A 76 4.45 -21.61 10.05
N ARG A 77 5.28 -21.82 9.02
CA ARG A 77 5.22 -21.08 7.76
C ARG A 77 3.89 -21.32 7.04
N ALA A 78 3.39 -22.55 7.01
CA ALA A 78 2.06 -22.86 6.46
C ALA A 78 0.96 -22.07 7.18
N ALA A 79 0.94 -22.10 8.52
CA ALA A 79 -0.04 -21.34 9.30
C ALA A 79 0.07 -19.81 9.12
N GLU A 80 1.27 -19.28 8.87
CA GLU A 80 1.46 -17.86 8.53
C GLU A 80 0.97 -17.52 7.12
N ILE A 81 1.12 -18.44 6.17
CA ILE A 81 0.61 -18.32 4.80
C ILE A 81 -0.92 -18.32 4.84
N ASP A 82 -1.55 -19.31 5.48
CA ASP A 82 -3.02 -19.41 5.59
C ASP A 82 -3.62 -18.11 6.16
N LYS A 83 -3.03 -17.56 7.23
CA LYS A 83 -3.47 -16.28 7.81
C LYS A 83 -3.34 -15.10 6.85
N LYS A 84 -2.31 -15.09 6.01
CA LYS A 84 -2.12 -14.03 5.00
C LYS A 84 -3.14 -14.20 3.87
N GLU A 85 -3.41 -15.42 3.44
CA GLU A 85 -4.40 -15.76 2.43
C GLU A 85 -5.81 -15.35 2.89
N ASP A 86 -6.21 -15.71 4.11
CA ASP A 86 -7.50 -15.30 4.69
C ASP A 86 -7.66 -13.77 4.69
N ARG A 87 -6.60 -13.05 5.07
CA ARG A 87 -6.60 -11.58 5.09
C ARG A 87 -6.68 -10.99 3.68
N ILE A 88 -6.06 -11.63 2.69
CA ILE A 88 -6.13 -11.22 1.28
C ILE A 88 -7.55 -11.46 0.76
N ALA A 89 -8.12 -12.65 0.97
CA ALA A 89 -9.49 -12.99 0.56
C ALA A 89 -10.54 -12.03 1.16
N GLN A 90 -10.38 -11.65 2.44
CA GLN A 90 -11.25 -10.66 3.07
C GLN A 90 -11.13 -9.28 2.42
N ARG A 91 -9.91 -8.87 2.04
CA ARG A 91 -9.67 -7.60 1.34
C ARG A 91 -10.25 -7.62 -0.07
N GLU A 92 -10.08 -8.70 -0.81
CA GLU A 92 -10.67 -8.87 -2.14
C GLU A 92 -12.19 -8.78 -2.08
N THR A 93 -12.82 -9.50 -1.16
CA THR A 93 -14.27 -9.42 -0.95
C THR A 93 -14.74 -7.99 -0.63
N THR A 94 -13.97 -7.26 0.20
CA THR A 94 -14.28 -5.87 0.54
C THR A 94 -14.13 -4.94 -0.67
N LEU A 95 -13.12 -5.17 -1.51
CA LEU A 95 -12.89 -4.40 -2.73
C LEU A 95 -13.99 -4.65 -3.76
N ASP A 96 -14.42 -5.91 -3.96
CA ASP A 96 -15.51 -6.26 -4.87
C ASP A 96 -16.83 -5.61 -4.46
N GLN A 97 -17.14 -5.61 -3.16
CA GLN A 97 -18.32 -4.90 -2.62
C GLN A 97 -18.24 -3.39 -2.86
N ARG A 98 -17.06 -2.79 -2.69
CA ARG A 98 -16.84 -1.36 -2.96
C ARG A 98 -16.98 -1.06 -4.45
N SER A 99 -16.42 -1.88 -5.33
CA SER A 99 -16.56 -1.74 -6.79
C SER A 99 -18.03 -1.77 -7.18
N THR A 100 -18.76 -2.80 -6.75
CA THR A 100 -20.20 -2.93 -7.02
C THR A 100 -20.99 -1.71 -6.52
N THR A 101 -20.60 -1.15 -5.37
CA THR A 101 -21.24 0.05 -4.81
C THR A 101 -20.92 1.30 -5.62
N LEU A 102 -19.68 1.42 -6.11
CA LEU A 102 -19.27 2.52 -6.99
C LEU A 102 -20.00 2.46 -8.32
N ASP A 103 -20.07 1.29 -8.96
CA ASP A 103 -20.75 1.09 -10.24
C ASP A 103 -22.24 1.49 -10.15
N ARG A 104 -22.92 1.11 -9.05
CA ARG A 104 -24.31 1.52 -8.81
C ARG A 104 -24.47 3.03 -8.64
N LYS A 105 -23.50 3.67 -7.96
CA LYS A 105 -23.51 5.13 -7.80
C LYS A 105 -23.25 5.84 -9.12
N GLU A 106 -22.33 5.32 -9.93
CA GLU A 106 -22.04 5.83 -11.27
C GLU A 106 -23.29 5.78 -12.14
N GLN A 107 -23.97 4.63 -12.24
CA GLN A 107 -25.24 4.51 -12.95
C GLN A 107 -26.33 5.46 -12.44
N THR A 108 -26.39 5.66 -11.11
CA THR A 108 -27.34 6.62 -10.52
C THR A 108 -27.01 8.06 -10.90
N ILE A 109 -25.73 8.42 -10.97
CA ILE A 109 -25.27 9.75 -11.37
C ILE A 109 -25.54 9.97 -12.85
N GLU A 110 -25.19 9.01 -13.71
CA GLU A 110 -25.48 9.07 -15.15
C GLU A 110 -26.99 9.28 -15.41
N GLY A 111 -27.85 8.50 -14.76
CA GLY A 111 -29.30 8.67 -14.90
C GLY A 111 -29.80 10.05 -14.45
N LYS A 112 -29.22 10.62 -13.39
CA LYS A 112 -29.54 11.99 -12.95
C LYS A 112 -29.02 13.05 -13.92
N GLU A 113 -27.85 12.85 -14.51
CA GLU A 113 -27.31 13.76 -15.52
C GLU A 113 -28.20 13.79 -16.76
N GLU A 114 -28.64 12.63 -17.24
CA GLU A 114 -29.60 12.53 -18.35
C GLU A 114 -30.92 13.23 -18.03
N GLU A 115 -31.46 13.03 -16.82
CA GLU A 115 -32.68 13.70 -16.36
C GLU A 115 -32.50 15.23 -16.31
N ILE A 116 -31.40 15.71 -15.74
CA ILE A 116 -31.09 17.14 -15.67
C ILE A 116 -30.99 17.72 -17.08
N GLN A 117 -30.34 17.03 -18.01
CA GLN A 117 -30.22 17.46 -19.40
C GLN A 117 -31.58 17.52 -20.11
N ARG A 118 -32.45 16.54 -19.86
CA ARG A 118 -33.83 16.55 -20.38
C ARG A 118 -34.61 17.74 -19.83
N VAL A 119 -34.62 17.93 -18.51
CA VAL A 119 -35.35 19.03 -17.86
C VAL A 119 -34.84 20.39 -18.34
N ARG A 120 -33.52 20.56 -18.50
CA ARG A 120 -32.94 21.80 -19.05
C ARG A 120 -33.47 22.11 -20.45
N ARG A 121 -33.49 21.13 -21.35
CA ARG A 121 -34.05 21.30 -22.70
C ARG A 121 -35.53 21.68 -22.67
N GLU A 122 -36.33 20.97 -21.88
CA GLU A 122 -37.76 21.28 -21.73
C GLU A 122 -37.99 22.70 -21.19
N LEU A 123 -37.15 23.14 -20.25
CA LEU A 123 -37.24 24.45 -19.63
C LEU A 123 -36.81 25.57 -20.61
N GLU A 124 -35.79 25.33 -21.43
CA GLU A 124 -35.38 26.21 -22.54
C GLU A 124 -36.49 26.35 -23.59
N GLU A 125 -37.13 25.24 -23.98
CA GLU A 125 -38.26 25.25 -24.91
C GLU A 125 -39.48 25.97 -24.34
N LEU A 126 -39.81 25.73 -23.07
CA LEU A 126 -40.91 26.41 -22.37
C LEU A 126 -40.65 27.90 -22.25
N ALA A 127 -39.42 28.30 -21.89
CA ALA A 127 -39.01 29.69 -21.81
C ALA A 127 -39.08 30.39 -23.17
N GLY A 128 -38.66 29.70 -24.25
CA GLY A 128 -38.80 30.18 -25.61
C GLY A 128 -40.25 30.40 -26.03
N ARG A 129 -41.13 29.43 -25.75
CA ARG A 129 -42.58 29.55 -26.01
C ARG A 129 -43.21 30.67 -25.20
N ALA A 130 -42.90 30.77 -23.91
CA ALA A 130 -43.42 31.83 -23.05
C ALA A 130 -43.00 33.22 -23.55
N ARG A 131 -41.73 33.38 -23.97
CA ARG A 131 -41.27 34.64 -24.60
C ARG A 131 -42.05 34.96 -25.87
N SER A 132 -42.23 33.99 -26.77
CA SER A 132 -42.95 34.20 -28.02
C SER A 132 -44.43 34.57 -27.79
N GLU A 133 -45.11 33.90 -26.85
CA GLU A 133 -46.49 34.24 -26.48
C GLU A 133 -46.61 35.61 -25.82
N LEU A 134 -45.65 36.00 -24.97
CA LEU A 134 -45.61 37.35 -24.40
C LEU A 134 -45.44 38.42 -25.49
N GLU A 135 -44.55 38.20 -26.45
CA GLU A 135 -44.38 39.09 -27.61
C GLU A 135 -45.65 39.18 -28.45
N ARG A 136 -46.35 38.05 -28.64
CA ARG A 136 -47.64 38.00 -29.35
C ARG A 136 -48.75 38.75 -28.60
N VAL A 137 -48.92 38.53 -27.31
CA VAL A 137 -49.96 39.18 -26.49
C VAL A 137 -49.68 40.68 -26.34
N ALA A 138 -48.41 41.06 -26.22
CA ALA A 138 -48.02 42.47 -26.16
C ALA A 138 -48.15 43.17 -27.53
N ASN A 139 -48.41 42.44 -28.63
CA ASN A 139 -48.40 42.95 -30.00
C ASN A 139 -47.11 43.72 -30.35
N MET A 140 -46.02 43.41 -29.66
CA MET A 140 -44.72 44.06 -29.82
C MET A 140 -43.62 43.07 -29.45
N THR A 141 -42.58 43.00 -30.26
CA THR A 141 -41.42 42.17 -29.94
C THR A 141 -40.59 42.83 -28.82
N SER A 142 -39.69 42.07 -28.19
CA SER A 142 -38.75 42.65 -27.22
C SER A 142 -37.92 43.80 -27.81
N GLY A 143 -37.64 43.75 -29.12
CA GLY A 143 -36.97 44.83 -29.86
C GLY A 143 -37.86 46.05 -30.01
N ASP A 144 -39.12 45.85 -30.37
CA ASP A 144 -40.10 46.93 -30.55
C ASP A 144 -40.40 47.63 -29.20
N ALA A 145 -40.53 46.88 -28.11
CA ALA A 145 -40.72 47.44 -26.78
C ALA A 145 -39.53 48.30 -26.33
N LYS A 146 -38.31 47.86 -26.65
CA LYS A 146 -37.09 48.64 -26.39
C LYS A 146 -37.07 49.93 -27.22
N GLN A 147 -37.48 49.87 -28.48
CA GLN A 147 -37.54 51.03 -29.36
C GLN A 147 -38.60 52.04 -28.87
N ALA A 148 -39.78 51.57 -28.50
CA ALA A 148 -40.85 52.40 -27.95
C ALA A 148 -40.43 53.12 -26.65
N LEU A 149 -39.73 52.41 -25.75
CA LEU A 149 -39.20 53.03 -24.52
C LEU A 149 -38.15 54.10 -24.83
N ILE A 150 -37.28 53.88 -25.82
CA ILE A 150 -36.28 54.87 -26.23
C ILE A 150 -36.97 56.12 -26.79
N GLU A 151 -37.98 55.95 -27.65
CA GLU A 151 -38.76 57.06 -28.20
C GLU A 151 -39.51 57.86 -27.12
N GLU A 152 -40.10 57.17 -26.14
CA GLU A 152 -40.78 57.84 -25.02
C GLU A 152 -39.81 58.68 -24.17
N ILE A 153 -38.62 58.13 -23.87
CA ILE A 153 -37.55 58.85 -23.16
C ILE A 153 -37.08 60.06 -23.98
N GLU A 154 -36.91 59.91 -25.29
CA GLU A 154 -36.52 61.04 -26.17
C GLU A 154 -37.58 62.15 -26.14
N ASP A 155 -38.87 61.81 -26.21
CA ASP A 155 -39.94 62.79 -26.22
C ASP A 155 -40.15 63.48 -24.88
N GLU A 156 -39.96 62.77 -23.77
CA GLU A 156 -39.91 63.36 -22.43
C GLU A 156 -38.73 64.34 -22.30
N ALA A 157 -37.54 63.93 -22.73
CA ALA A 157 -36.36 64.81 -22.72
C ALA A 157 -36.56 66.08 -23.58
N LYS A 158 -37.23 65.97 -24.74
CA LYS A 158 -37.58 67.14 -25.57
C LYS A 158 -38.57 68.06 -24.85
N ARG A 159 -39.58 67.52 -24.15
CA ARG A 159 -40.55 68.32 -23.39
C ARG A 159 -39.88 69.10 -22.27
N ASP A 160 -39.00 68.46 -21.51
CA ASP A 160 -38.24 69.10 -20.44
C ASP A 160 -37.31 70.20 -20.98
N ALA A 161 -36.63 69.93 -22.10
CA ALA A 161 -35.81 70.92 -22.78
C ALA A 161 -36.63 72.16 -23.22
N MET A 162 -37.86 71.98 -23.68
CA MET A 162 -38.75 73.08 -24.07
C MET A 162 -39.17 73.97 -22.89
N VAL A 163 -39.34 73.39 -21.70
CA VAL A 163 -39.59 74.17 -20.47
C VAL A 163 -38.37 75.05 -20.16
N ILE A 164 -37.17 74.47 -20.21
CA ILE A 164 -35.92 75.20 -19.99
C ILE A 164 -35.76 76.33 -21.01
N VAL A 165 -36.04 76.07 -22.29
CA VAL A 165 -35.98 77.09 -23.35
C VAL A 165 -36.94 78.25 -23.06
N ARG A 166 -38.19 77.96 -22.69
CA ARG A 166 -39.17 79.01 -22.33
C ARG A 166 -38.72 79.84 -21.13
N ASP A 167 -38.16 79.20 -20.11
CA ASP A 167 -37.63 79.90 -18.94
C ASP A 167 -36.44 80.80 -19.29
N ILE A 168 -35.54 80.33 -20.17
CA ILE A 168 -34.43 81.12 -20.69
C ILE A 168 -34.96 82.32 -21.48
N GLU A 169 -35.93 82.13 -22.37
CA GLU A 169 -36.54 83.21 -23.15
C GLU A 169 -37.26 84.24 -22.25
N ALA A 170 -37.99 83.77 -21.23
CA ALA A 170 -38.67 84.64 -20.26
C ALA A 170 -37.66 85.47 -19.46
N LYS A 171 -36.58 84.84 -18.96
CA LYS A 171 -35.49 85.54 -18.27
C LYS A 171 -34.79 86.54 -19.19
N ALA A 172 -34.52 86.16 -20.44
CA ALA A 172 -33.90 87.04 -21.43
C ALA A 172 -34.79 88.27 -21.72
N ARG A 173 -36.12 88.09 -21.82
CA ARG A 173 -37.08 89.20 -21.95
C ARG A 173 -37.12 90.08 -20.71
N GLU A 174 -37.18 89.49 -19.51
CA GLU A 174 -37.19 90.26 -18.25
C GLU A 174 -35.90 91.06 -18.07
N GLU A 175 -34.74 90.46 -18.36
CA GLU A 175 -33.47 91.17 -18.38
C GLU A 175 -33.44 92.27 -19.44
N GLY A 176 -33.96 91.99 -20.63
CA GLY A 176 -34.11 92.97 -21.71
C GLY A 176 -34.92 94.18 -21.26
N ASP A 177 -36.10 93.96 -20.66
CA ASP A 177 -36.96 95.01 -20.13
C ASP A 177 -36.30 95.79 -18.99
N LYS A 178 -35.62 95.10 -18.08
CA LYS A 178 -34.84 95.76 -17.01
C LYS A 178 -33.74 96.64 -17.58
N ARG A 179 -32.99 96.15 -18.57
CA ARG A 179 -31.94 96.92 -19.26
C ARG A 179 -32.53 98.10 -20.03
N ALA A 180 -33.65 97.92 -20.73
CA ALA A 180 -34.34 98.98 -21.46
C ALA A 180 -34.83 100.09 -20.52
N ARG A 181 -35.50 99.74 -19.42
CA ARG A 181 -35.91 100.71 -18.38
C ARG A 181 -34.71 101.44 -17.79
N LYS A 182 -33.60 100.73 -17.51
CA LYS A 182 -32.36 101.33 -17.02
C LYS A 182 -31.77 102.34 -18.02
N ILE A 183 -31.75 102.02 -19.32
CA ILE A 183 -31.28 102.93 -20.37
C ILE A 183 -32.17 104.18 -20.44
N ILE A 184 -33.50 104.03 -20.40
CA ILE A 184 -34.45 105.15 -20.39
C ILE A 184 -34.23 106.04 -19.17
N SER A 185 -34.09 105.45 -17.97
CA SER A 185 -33.81 106.22 -16.76
C SER A 185 -32.48 106.97 -16.85
N ILE A 186 -31.42 106.35 -17.38
CA ILE A 186 -30.13 107.01 -17.60
C ILE A 186 -30.25 108.14 -18.63
N ALA A 187 -31.07 107.98 -19.67
CA ALA A 187 -31.31 108.99 -20.70
C ALA A 187 -32.13 110.19 -20.17
N MET A 188 -33.05 109.98 -19.22
CA MET A 188 -33.80 111.07 -18.57
C MET A 188 -33.02 111.80 -17.47
N GLN A 189 -31.96 111.18 -16.95
CA GLN A 189 -31.09 111.75 -15.91
C GLN A 189 -29.91 112.56 -16.52
N ARG A 190 -29.91 112.75 -17.85
CA ARG A 190 -29.08 113.68 -18.61
C ARG A 190 -29.95 114.74 -19.27
#